data_AF-A0A654ZIE2-F1
#
_entry.id   AF-A0A654ZIE2-F1
#
_cell.length_a   1.000
_cell.length_b   1.000
_cell.length_c   1.000
_cell.angle_alpha   90.00
_cell.angle_beta   90.00
_cell.angle_gamma   90.00
#
_symmetry.space_group_name_H-M   'P 1'
#
loop_
_entity.id
_entity.type
_entity.pdbx_description
1 polymer ?
#
loop_
_entity_poly.entity_id
_entity_poly.type
_entity_poly.pdbx_seq_one_letter_code
_entity_poly.pdbx_strand_id
1 'polypeptide(L)'
;MKDEVCVNAETGTVWWPECSKEAYADGIAGAVDAYWNWQQRRAGKRDGKRMGFPRFKKKGRDADRVSFTTGAMRVEPDRRHLTLPVIGCVRTHENTRRIERLIAKDRARVLAITVRRNGTRLDASVRVLVQRPQQPNVELPESRIGVDVGVRRLATVATADGACCPVLVPDG
;
A
#
# COMPACT_ATOMS: atom_id res chain seq x y z
N MET A 1 -2.14 -8.53 -38.40
CA MET A 1 -1.35 -7.72 -37.44
C MET A 1 -2.05 -7.65 -36.07
N LYS A 2 -2.55 -8.78 -35.56
CA LYS A 2 -3.16 -8.89 -34.20
C LYS A 2 -2.49 -10.02 -33.40
N ASP A 3 -1.91 -10.99 -34.11
CA ASP A 3 -1.17 -12.13 -33.56
C ASP A 3 0.34 -11.86 -33.34
N GLU A 4 0.82 -10.64 -33.63
CA GLU A 4 2.20 -10.21 -33.32
C GLU A 4 2.31 -9.50 -31.96
N VAL A 5 1.18 -9.03 -31.43
CA VAL A 5 1.14 -8.34 -30.14
C VAL A 5 0.80 -9.39 -29.09
N CYS A 6 1.61 -9.47 -28.04
CA CYS A 6 1.51 -10.42 -26.93
C CYS A 6 2.26 -11.76 -27.08
N VAL A 7 3.12 -11.92 -28.08
CA VAL A 7 4.06 -13.05 -28.18
C VAL A 7 5.47 -12.65 -27.75
N ASN A 8 6.17 -13.54 -27.07
CA ASN A 8 7.58 -13.40 -26.78
C ASN A 8 8.37 -13.54 -28.09
N ALA A 9 9.23 -12.57 -28.40
CA ALA A 9 9.95 -12.52 -29.67
C ALA A 9 10.98 -13.66 -29.83
N GLU A 10 11.45 -14.25 -28.74
CA GLU A 10 12.43 -15.33 -28.73
C GLU A 10 11.76 -16.71 -28.82
N THR A 11 10.64 -16.91 -28.12
CA THR A 11 9.98 -18.22 -28.01
C THR A 11 8.74 -18.37 -28.89
N GLY A 12 8.19 -17.28 -29.42
CA GLY A 12 6.93 -17.27 -30.17
C GLY A 12 5.68 -17.57 -29.32
N THR A 13 5.85 -17.78 -28.01
CA THR A 13 4.76 -18.10 -27.08
C THR A 13 4.06 -16.85 -26.58
N VAL A 14 2.76 -16.94 -26.35
CA VAL A 14 1.99 -15.83 -25.76
C VAL A 14 2.48 -15.62 -24.33
N TRP A 15 2.97 -14.42 -24.01
CA TRP A 15 3.60 -14.14 -22.71
C TRP A 15 2.59 -13.80 -21.60
N TRP A 16 1.36 -13.43 -21.96
CA TRP A 16 0.37 -12.98 -20.98
C TRP A 16 0.09 -14.01 -19.85
N PRO A 17 0.04 -15.34 -20.08
CA PRO A 17 -0.18 -16.32 -19.01
C PRO A 17 0.93 -16.35 -17.95
N GLU A 18 2.13 -15.87 -18.30
CA GLU A 18 3.27 -15.73 -17.39
C GLU A 18 3.12 -14.49 -16.48
N CYS A 19 2.14 -13.63 -16.78
CA CYS A 19 1.82 -12.45 -15.99
C CYS A 19 0.56 -12.69 -15.16
N SER A 20 0.60 -12.28 -13.89
CA SER A 20 -0.62 -12.22 -13.08
C SER A 20 -1.63 -11.25 -13.69
N LYS A 21 -2.90 -11.66 -13.73
CA LYS A 21 -4.02 -10.78 -14.14
C LYS A 21 -4.07 -9.46 -13.36
N GLU A 22 -3.55 -9.46 -12.12
CA GLU A 22 -3.52 -8.29 -11.24
C GLU A 22 -2.64 -7.16 -11.81
N ALA A 23 -1.63 -7.47 -12.63
CA ALA A 23 -0.81 -6.45 -13.28
C ALA A 23 -1.64 -5.57 -14.23
N TYR A 24 -2.55 -6.18 -14.99
CA TYR A 24 -3.45 -5.45 -15.87
C TYR A 24 -4.56 -4.75 -15.09
N ALA A 25 -5.13 -5.43 -14.10
CA ALA A 25 -6.21 -4.88 -13.28
C ALA A 25 -5.76 -3.64 -12.48
N ASP A 26 -4.60 -3.67 -11.81
CA ASP A 26 -4.05 -2.53 -11.07
C ASP A 26 -3.73 -1.34 -11.99
N GLY A 27 -3.20 -1.62 -13.19
CA GLY A 27 -2.93 -0.60 -14.20
C GLY A 27 -4.21 0.08 -14.71
N ILE A 28 -5.26 -0.69 -15.01
CA ILE A 28 -6.57 -0.16 -15.42
C ILE A 28 -7.20 0.64 -14.29
N ALA A 29 -7.17 0.15 -13.05
CA ALA A 29 -7.67 0.87 -11.89
C ALA A 29 -6.97 2.22 -11.73
N GLY A 30 -5.64 2.26 -11.84
CA GLY A 30 -4.86 3.50 -11.81
C GLY A 30 -5.23 4.48 -12.93
N ALA A 31 -5.51 3.99 -14.13
CA ALA A 31 -5.96 4.82 -15.25
C ALA A 31 -7.35 5.43 -15.01
N VAL A 32 -8.28 4.63 -14.49
CA VAL A 32 -9.63 5.08 -14.09
C VAL A 32 -9.55 6.15 -13.00
N ASP A 33 -8.74 5.92 -11.96
CA ASP A 33 -8.52 6.88 -10.88
C ASP A 33 -7.94 8.20 -11.40
N ALA A 34 -6.93 8.13 -12.28
CA ALA A 34 -6.31 9.31 -12.87
C ALA A 34 -7.32 10.11 -13.70
N TYR A 35 -8.14 9.42 -14.50
CA TYR A 35 -9.19 10.04 -15.31
C TYR A 35 -10.25 10.73 -14.45
N TRP A 36 -10.76 10.04 -13.43
CA TRP A 36 -11.77 10.60 -12.55
C TRP A 36 -11.25 11.82 -11.78
N ASN A 37 -10.00 11.75 -11.29
CA ASN A 37 -9.36 12.87 -10.63
C ASN A 37 -9.21 14.10 -11.55
N TRP A 38 -8.83 13.89 -12.82
CA TRP A 38 -8.79 14.98 -13.81
C TRP A 38 -10.18 15.56 -14.08
N GLN A 39 -11.20 14.71 -14.28
CA GLN A 39 -12.57 15.15 -14.56
C GLN A 39 -13.14 15.98 -13.41
N GLN A 40 -13.00 15.51 -12.17
CA GLN A 40 -13.49 16.22 -10.98
C GLN A 40 -12.78 17.56 -10.78
N ARG A 41 -11.48 17.63 -11.08
CA ARG A 41 -10.75 18.91 -11.05
C ARG A 41 -11.21 19.85 -12.17
N ARG A 42 -11.42 19.34 -13.39
CA ARG A 42 -11.94 20.12 -14.52
C ARG A 42 -13.34 20.69 -14.23
N ALA A 43 -14.17 19.95 -13.51
CA ALA A 43 -15.50 20.36 -13.08
C ALA A 43 -15.52 21.30 -11.86
N GLY A 44 -14.36 21.69 -11.31
CA GLY A 44 -14.27 22.53 -10.11
C GLY A 44 -14.67 21.84 -8.80
N LYS A 45 -14.83 20.51 -8.80
CA LYS A 45 -15.30 19.72 -7.63
C LYS A 45 -14.17 19.23 -6.73
N ARG A 46 -12.92 19.50 -7.07
CA ARG A 46 -11.74 19.02 -6.33
C ARG A 46 -10.74 20.16 -6.16
N ASP A 47 -10.34 20.42 -4.93
CA ASP A 47 -9.32 21.42 -4.58
C ASP A 47 -7.89 20.95 -4.87
N GLY A 48 -6.95 21.91 -4.87
CA GLY A 48 -5.52 21.66 -5.06
C GLY A 48 -4.96 22.01 -6.43
N LYS A 49 -3.78 21.48 -6.77
CA LYS A 49 -3.04 21.83 -7.99
C LYS A 49 -3.83 21.44 -9.25
N ARG A 50 -3.74 22.28 -10.29
CA ARG A 50 -4.31 21.96 -11.61
C ARG A 50 -3.70 20.65 -12.13
N MET A 51 -4.55 19.71 -12.50
CA MET A 51 -4.15 18.42 -13.06
C MET A 51 -4.44 18.39 -14.56
N GLY A 52 -3.46 17.95 -15.34
CA GLY A 52 -3.62 17.72 -16.78
C GLY A 52 -4.34 16.40 -17.06
N PHE A 53 -4.72 16.18 -18.31
CA PHE A 53 -5.27 14.90 -18.76
C PHE A 53 -4.26 13.76 -18.45
N PRO A 54 -4.71 12.56 -18.02
CA PRO A 54 -3.82 11.43 -17.75
C PRO A 54 -2.96 11.07 -18.95
N ARG A 55 -1.69 10.74 -18.72
CA ARG A 55 -0.75 10.32 -19.77
C ARG A 55 0.03 9.11 -19.28
N PHE A 56 0.39 8.24 -20.22
CA PHE A 56 1.34 7.16 -19.93
C PHE A 56 2.66 7.75 -19.43
N LYS A 57 3.18 7.16 -18.36
CA LYS A 57 4.48 7.50 -17.82
C LYS A 57 5.54 6.62 -18.46
N LYS A 58 6.75 7.16 -18.62
CA LYS A 58 7.91 6.38 -19.07
C LYS A 58 8.27 5.36 -17.99
N LYS A 59 8.69 4.16 -18.39
CA LYS A 59 9.25 3.13 -17.50
C LYS A 59 10.38 3.72 -16.65
N GLY A 60 10.40 3.41 -15.34
CA GLY A 60 11.38 3.95 -14.39
C GLY A 60 11.20 5.43 -14.04
N ARG A 61 10.22 6.13 -14.62
CA ARG A 61 9.76 7.47 -14.19
C ARG A 61 8.43 7.40 -13.44
N ASP A 62 7.83 6.22 -13.38
CA ASP A 62 6.73 5.90 -12.47
C ASP A 62 7.22 5.00 -11.34
N ALA A 63 6.36 4.77 -10.35
CA ALA A 63 6.64 3.86 -9.25
C ALA A 63 6.81 2.39 -9.68
N ASP A 64 6.55 2.05 -10.95
CA ASP A 64 6.55 0.70 -11.52
C ASP A 64 5.99 -0.32 -10.51
N ARG A 65 4.69 -0.17 -10.22
CA ARG A 65 4.01 -0.83 -9.11
C ARG A 65 2.91 -1.76 -9.62
N VAL A 66 2.70 -2.86 -8.90
CA VAL A 66 1.53 -3.74 -9.03
C VAL A 66 1.00 -4.09 -7.64
N SER A 67 -0.32 -4.09 -7.48
CA SER A 67 -0.99 -4.57 -6.26
C SER A 67 -1.71 -5.89 -6.55
N PHE A 68 -1.32 -6.93 -5.83
CA PHE A 68 -2.03 -8.21 -5.83
C PHE A 68 -3.10 -8.17 -4.75
N THR A 69 -4.35 -8.42 -5.14
CA THR A 69 -5.50 -8.46 -4.22
C THR A 69 -6.25 -9.79 -4.27
N THR A 70 -5.96 -10.62 -5.27
CA THR A 70 -6.53 -11.96 -5.42
C THR A 70 -5.45 -12.98 -5.78
N GLY A 71 -5.78 -14.27 -5.66
CA GLY A 71 -4.84 -15.37 -5.88
C GLY A 71 -4.00 -15.70 -4.65
N ALA A 72 -2.98 -16.53 -4.85
CA ALA A 72 -2.11 -16.99 -3.77
C ALA A 72 -1.23 -15.85 -3.26
N MET A 73 -1.53 -15.35 -2.05
CA MET A 73 -0.75 -14.35 -1.35
C MET A 73 -0.48 -14.84 0.06
N ARG A 74 0.79 -15.04 0.42
CA ARG A 74 1.16 -15.53 1.75
C ARG A 74 2.44 -14.90 2.26
N VAL A 75 2.50 -14.75 3.57
CA VAL A 75 3.75 -14.62 4.31
C VAL A 75 4.13 -16.02 4.77
N GLU A 76 5.27 -16.52 4.31
CA GLU A 76 5.65 -17.92 4.56
C GLU A 76 6.16 -18.14 6.00
N PRO A 77 5.98 -19.34 6.58
CA PRO A 77 6.31 -19.62 7.99
C PRO A 77 7.79 -19.45 8.35
N ASP A 78 8.69 -19.52 7.38
CA ASP A 78 10.12 -19.33 7.56
C ASP A 78 10.53 -17.87 7.81
N ARG A 79 9.57 -16.93 7.70
CA ARG A 79 9.71 -15.49 7.93
C ARG A 79 10.68 -14.80 6.96
N ARG A 80 10.96 -15.45 5.83
CA ARG A 80 11.93 -15.01 4.82
C ARG A 80 11.39 -15.07 3.40
N HIS A 81 10.17 -15.55 3.20
CA HIS A 81 9.56 -15.58 1.88
C HIS A 81 8.13 -15.02 1.85
N LEU A 82 7.77 -14.51 0.67
CA LEU A 82 6.40 -14.18 0.29
C LEU A 82 6.01 -15.02 -0.92
N THR A 83 4.82 -15.61 -0.89
CA THR A 83 4.21 -16.17 -2.11
C THR A 83 3.35 -15.11 -2.77
N LEU A 84 3.55 -14.92 -4.07
CA LEU A 84 2.81 -14.00 -4.94
C LEU A 84 2.14 -14.76 -6.09
N PRO A 85 0.99 -14.28 -6.61
CA PRO A 85 0.32 -14.93 -7.75
C PRO A 85 1.22 -14.96 -8.99
N VAL A 86 1.29 -16.12 -9.65
CA VAL A 86 2.10 -16.41 -10.86
C VAL A 86 3.62 -16.34 -10.65
N ILE A 87 4.13 -15.37 -9.89
CA ILE A 87 5.55 -15.21 -9.57
C ILE A 87 6.05 -16.34 -8.67
N GLY A 88 5.20 -16.86 -7.77
CA GLY A 88 5.56 -17.92 -6.84
C GLY A 88 6.22 -17.39 -5.56
N CYS A 89 7.07 -18.22 -4.96
CA CYS A 89 7.72 -17.96 -3.67
C CYS A 89 9.00 -17.13 -3.87
N VAL A 90 9.06 -15.96 -3.27
CA VAL A 90 10.17 -15.00 -3.41
C VAL A 90 10.79 -14.70 -2.05
N ARG A 91 12.12 -14.77 -1.98
CA ARG A 91 12.87 -14.46 -0.77
C ARG A 91 12.88 -12.96 -0.50
N THR A 92 12.54 -12.57 0.72
CA THR A 92 12.64 -11.20 1.22
C THR A 92 14.00 -10.94 1.84
N HIS A 93 14.48 -9.70 1.70
CA HIS A 93 15.66 -9.25 2.42
C HIS A 93 15.33 -9.01 3.91
N GLU A 94 14.22 -8.31 4.17
CA GLU A 94 13.72 -8.07 5.52
C GLU A 94 13.01 -9.29 6.10
N ASN A 95 12.95 -9.37 7.43
CA ASN A 95 12.30 -10.46 8.14
C ASN A 95 10.80 -10.17 8.32
N THR A 96 9.93 -11.12 7.98
CA THR A 96 8.47 -10.95 8.07
C THR A 96 7.86 -11.41 9.41
N ARG A 97 8.70 -11.74 10.41
CA ARG A 97 8.34 -12.26 11.75
C ARG A 97 7.20 -11.52 12.44
N ARG A 98 7.15 -10.19 12.34
CA ARG A 98 6.10 -9.39 13.01
C ARG A 98 4.72 -9.76 12.49
N ILE A 99 4.58 -9.86 11.17
CA ILE A 99 3.31 -10.18 10.50
C ILE A 99 3.03 -11.68 10.60
N GLU A 100 4.03 -12.52 10.33
CA GLU A 100 3.91 -13.98 10.40
C GLU A 100 3.36 -14.45 11.76
N ARG A 101 3.90 -13.93 12.87
CA ARG A 101 3.42 -14.27 14.22
C ARG A 101 1.96 -13.90 14.48
N LEU A 102 1.45 -12.87 13.83
CA LEU A 102 0.04 -12.49 13.96
C LEU A 102 -0.84 -13.43 13.14
N ILE A 103 -0.41 -13.77 11.93
CA ILE A 103 -1.09 -14.74 11.06
C ILE A 103 -1.13 -16.12 11.71
N ALA A 104 -0.01 -16.61 12.25
CA ALA A 104 0.07 -17.91 12.92
C ALA A 104 -0.82 -18.01 14.19
N LYS A 105 -1.21 -16.87 14.77
CA LYS A 105 -2.13 -16.80 15.92
C LYS A 105 -3.56 -16.47 15.51
N ASP A 106 -3.87 -16.49 14.21
CA ASP A 106 -5.16 -16.08 13.64
C ASP A 106 -5.60 -14.65 14.03
N ARG A 107 -4.62 -13.77 14.29
CA ARG A 107 -4.85 -12.36 14.63
C ARG A 107 -4.55 -11.42 13.46
N ALA A 108 -4.17 -11.95 12.30
CA ALA A 108 -4.02 -11.16 11.10
C ALA A 108 -4.29 -11.97 9.85
N ARG A 109 -4.80 -11.32 8.80
CA ARG A 109 -4.89 -11.88 7.45
C ARG A 109 -4.34 -10.92 6.40
N VAL A 110 -3.67 -11.47 5.40
CA VAL A 110 -3.18 -10.69 4.24
C VAL A 110 -4.37 -10.29 3.37
N LEU A 111 -4.46 -9.00 3.03
CA LEU A 111 -5.49 -8.44 2.15
C LEU A 111 -4.95 -8.10 0.77
N ALA A 112 -3.68 -7.71 0.69
CA ALA A 112 -3.00 -7.42 -0.56
C ALA A 112 -1.49 -7.45 -0.34
N ILE A 113 -0.75 -7.67 -1.43
CA ILE A 113 0.69 -7.41 -1.46
C ILE A 113 0.95 -6.48 -2.64
N THR A 114 1.59 -5.34 -2.38
CA THR A 114 1.95 -4.38 -3.42
C THR A 114 3.46 -4.41 -3.61
N VAL A 115 3.90 -4.71 -4.83
CA VAL A 115 5.32 -4.67 -5.20
C VAL A 115 5.57 -3.40 -6.00
N ARG A 116 6.61 -2.66 -5.65
CA ARG A 116 7.03 -1.45 -6.38
C ARG A 116 8.52 -1.47 -6.66
N ARG A 117 8.95 -0.78 -7.72
CA ARG A 117 10.37 -0.50 -7.96
C ARG A 117 10.83 0.69 -7.13
N ASN A 118 11.98 0.53 -6.49
CA ASN A 118 12.70 1.57 -5.77
C ASN A 118 14.17 1.55 -6.20
N GLY A 119 14.50 2.32 -7.25
CA GLY A 119 15.81 2.26 -7.90
C GLY A 119 16.10 0.87 -8.46
N THR A 120 17.14 0.22 -7.94
CA THR A 120 17.54 -1.15 -8.31
C THR A 120 16.86 -2.24 -7.47
N ARG A 121 16.07 -1.86 -6.46
CA ARG A 121 15.40 -2.78 -5.54
C ARG A 121 13.90 -2.85 -5.82
N LEU A 122 13.29 -3.93 -5.34
CA LEU A 122 11.84 -4.07 -5.28
C LEU A 122 11.42 -4.07 -3.82
N ASP A 123 10.48 -3.19 -3.47
CA ASP A 123 9.88 -3.15 -2.14
C ASP A 123 8.53 -3.86 -2.21
N ALA A 124 8.25 -4.73 -1.23
CA ALA A 124 6.96 -5.41 -1.09
C ALA A 124 6.24 -4.92 0.17
N SER A 125 5.09 -4.27 -0.02
CA SER A 125 4.20 -3.82 1.06
C SER A 125 3.08 -4.81 1.26
N VAL A 126 3.01 -5.43 2.44
CA VAL A 126 1.94 -6.36 2.81
C VAL A 126 0.83 -5.59 3.54
N ARG A 127 -0.33 -5.46 2.90
CA ARG A 127 -1.53 -4.90 3.53
C ARG A 127 -2.22 -6.01 4.32
N VAL A 128 -2.37 -5.81 5.62
CA VAL A 128 -2.93 -6.80 6.55
C VAL A 128 -4.12 -6.23 7.31
N LEU A 129 -5.15 -7.06 7.51
CA LEU A 129 -6.13 -6.84 8.57
C LEU A 129 -5.55 -7.43 9.85
N VAL A 130 -5.55 -6.68 10.95
CA VAL A 130 -5.02 -7.13 12.25
C VAL A 130 -6.09 -6.96 13.31
N GLN A 131 -6.35 -8.03 14.07
CA GLN A 131 -7.13 -7.96 15.30
C GLN A 131 -6.27 -7.25 16.36
N ARG A 132 -6.64 -6.01 16.68
CA ARG A 132 -6.00 -5.29 17.78
C ARG A 132 -6.59 -5.79 19.09
N PRO A 133 -5.77 -6.21 20.07
CA PRO A 133 -6.28 -6.48 21.40
C PRO A 133 -6.77 -5.17 22.00
N GLN A 134 -8.08 -5.05 22.20
CA GLN A 134 -8.64 -4.01 23.06
C GLN A 134 -8.43 -4.49 24.50
N GLN A 135 -7.67 -3.71 25.28
CA GLN A 135 -7.51 -4.04 26.68
C GLN A 135 -8.85 -3.81 27.38
N PRO A 136 -9.39 -4.81 28.09
CA PRO A 136 -10.60 -4.61 28.88
C PRO A 136 -10.34 -3.54 29.94
N ASN A 137 -11.36 -2.72 30.23
CA ASN A 137 -11.34 -1.69 31.26
C ASN A 137 -10.37 -0.52 31.03
N VAL A 138 -9.96 -0.26 29.78
CA VAL A 138 -9.17 0.94 29.40
C VAL A 138 -10.05 2.02 28.76
N GLU A 139 -11.34 1.74 28.57
CA GLU A 139 -12.27 2.75 28.08
C GLU A 139 -12.54 3.79 29.17
N LEU A 140 -12.29 5.05 28.83
CA LEU A 140 -12.59 6.20 29.67
C LEU A 140 -13.55 7.13 28.90
N PRO A 141 -14.86 6.84 28.85
CA PRO A 141 -15.82 7.56 28.00
C PRO A 141 -15.88 9.07 28.29
N GLU A 142 -15.68 9.43 29.56
CA GLU A 142 -15.67 10.82 30.02
C GLU A 142 -14.30 11.51 29.83
N SER A 143 -13.25 10.75 29.49
CA SER A 143 -11.95 11.32 29.20
C SER A 143 -11.95 11.95 27.81
N ARG A 144 -11.97 13.29 27.79
CA ARG A 144 -11.87 14.08 26.56
C ARG A 144 -10.63 14.95 26.62
N ILE A 145 -9.86 14.91 25.55
CA ILE A 145 -8.72 15.81 25.35
C ILE A 145 -8.88 16.55 24.04
N GLY A 146 -8.49 17.82 24.03
CA GLY A 146 -8.25 18.58 22.81
C GLY A 146 -6.83 18.32 22.31
N VAL A 147 -6.67 18.09 21.01
CA VAL A 147 -5.36 17.95 20.38
C VAL A 147 -5.23 19.01 19.29
N ASP A 148 -4.26 19.92 19.46
CA ASP A 148 -3.88 20.92 18.45
C ASP A 148 -2.53 20.56 17.83
N VAL A 149 -2.48 20.45 16.51
CA VAL A 149 -1.27 20.10 15.75
C VAL A 149 -0.67 21.39 15.20
N GLY A 150 0.54 21.74 15.63
CA GLY A 150 1.19 23.00 15.30
C GLY A 150 2.44 22.84 14.44
N VAL A 151 2.96 23.98 13.97
CA VAL A 151 4.22 24.03 13.20
C VAL A 151 5.44 24.05 14.13
N ARG A 152 5.32 24.68 15.31
CA ARG A 152 6.40 24.75 16.32
C ARG A 152 6.42 23.57 17.29
N ARG A 153 5.28 22.92 17.48
CA ARG A 153 5.09 21.76 18.37
C ARG A 153 4.26 20.74 17.61
N LEU A 154 4.70 19.48 17.57
CA LEU A 154 4.00 18.44 16.82
C LEU A 154 2.54 18.30 17.28
N ALA A 155 2.31 18.32 18.59
CA ALA A 155 0.98 18.40 19.15
C ALA A 155 1.00 19.09 20.52
N THR A 156 -0.09 19.76 20.86
CA THR A 156 -0.42 20.21 22.21
C THR A 156 -1.67 19.47 22.66
N VAL A 157 -1.60 18.80 23.81
CA VAL A 157 -2.73 18.09 24.40
C VAL A 157 -3.30 18.94 25.53
N ALA A 158 -4.58 19.28 25.44
CA ALA A 158 -5.32 20.00 26.47
C ALA A 158 -6.34 19.06 27.14
N THR A 159 -6.34 19.04 28.46
CA THR A 159 -7.33 18.31 29.27
C THR A 159 -8.56 19.17 29.57
N ALA A 160 -9.66 18.55 29.98
CA ALA A 160 -10.88 19.26 30.37
C ALA A 160 -10.64 20.23 31.56
N ASP A 161 -9.67 19.94 32.43
CA ASP A 161 -9.29 20.76 33.58
C ASP A 161 -8.35 21.92 33.22
N GLY A 162 -8.08 22.13 31.93
CA GLY A 162 -7.26 23.25 31.44
C GLY A 162 -5.74 23.00 31.49
N ALA A 163 -5.28 21.82 31.92
CA ALA A 163 -3.87 21.48 31.84
C ALA A 163 -3.47 21.18 30.38
N CYS A 164 -2.37 21.80 29.94
CA CYS A 164 -1.83 21.67 28.59
C CYS A 164 -0.43 21.04 28.63
N CYS A 165 -0.23 19.96 27.88
CA CYS A 165 1.06 19.28 27.76
C CYS A 165 1.55 19.30 26.30
N PRO A 166 2.71 19.91 26.00
CA PRO A 166 3.28 19.86 24.66
C PRO A 166 3.93 18.49 24.41
N VAL A 167 3.60 17.87 23.29
CA VAL A 167 4.34 16.72 22.78
C VAL A 167 5.54 17.27 22.02
N LEU A 168 6.71 17.22 22.68
CA LEU A 168 7.98 17.58 22.06
C LEU A 168 8.47 16.45 21.16
N VAL A 169 9.16 16.82 20.08
CA VAL A 169 9.95 15.86 19.31
C VAL A 169 11.10 15.42 20.23
N PRO A 170 11.36 14.11 20.41
CA PRO A 170 12.62 13.71 21.01
C PRO A 170 13.74 14.29 20.15
N ASP A 171 14.71 14.98 20.78
CA ASP A 171 15.86 15.51 20.07
C ASP A 171 16.52 14.36 19.28
N GLY A 172 16.64 14.57 17.97
CA GLY A 172 17.18 13.60 17.01
C GLY A 172 18.69 13.47 17.05
#